data_AF-A0A7U9MUW3-F1
#
_entry.id   AF-A0A7U9MUW3-F1
#
_cell.length_a   1.000
_cell.length_b   1.000
_cell.length_c   1.000
_cell.angle_alpha   90.00
_cell.angle_beta   90.00
_cell.angle_gamma   90.00
#
_symmetry.space_group_name_H-M   'P 1'
#
loop_
_entity.id
_entity.type
_entity.pdbx_description
1 polymer ?
#
loop_
_entity_poly.entity_id
_entity_poly.type
_entity_poly.pdbx_seq_one_letter_code
_entity_poly.pdbx_strand_id
1 'polypeptide(L)'
;MWRLYGADNMDRDYAVFKIPFINVVDKVFAKVRNLTYRYMPNQMTLFTMETEQYDSWLMRELLNNCIAHTNYQLGGRIYVNEFEDRLKFTNPGDFIPQKIENVLEASYSPPFYRNQLLAESMAAFHMIDTATLGIRRAYNIQKAKYFPMPDYNVSSGTQVEVTIYGKTLNDSYMHILYDHQDLDLQTVFLLDRIQKGLSVEKEDVDRLRSQKLVEGRLTSLYLSASAAKSIDESTAYIKNKGFDDKYYKDLVVEYLKQYGKAKKKDIRELLWDKLPDALSDAQKEHKVSNLLAALRKTNVIDTDSANQQRSYWILKKWLE
;
A
#
# COMPACT_ATOMS: atom_id res chain seq x y z
N MET A 1 3.60 10.26 24.28
CA MET A 1 4.55 9.13 24.43
C MET A 1 4.50 8.32 23.14
N TRP A 2 5.63 8.06 22.53
CA TRP A 2 5.72 7.15 21.39
C TRP A 2 6.14 5.77 21.89
N ARG A 3 5.58 4.71 21.30
CA ARG A 3 5.89 3.31 21.59
C ARG A 3 6.02 2.54 20.28
N LEU A 4 7.04 1.73 20.17
CA LEU A 4 7.31 0.87 19.04
C LEU A 4 6.92 -0.57 19.38
N TYR A 5 6.07 -1.17 18.57
CA TYR A 5 5.66 -2.56 18.69
C TYR A 5 6.34 -3.44 17.65
N GLY A 6 6.74 -4.64 18.06
CA GLY A 6 7.18 -5.70 17.16
C GLY A 6 6.02 -6.41 16.46
N ALA A 7 6.35 -7.30 15.52
CA ALA A 7 5.37 -8.18 14.86
C ALA A 7 4.65 -9.13 15.85
N ASP A 8 5.28 -9.40 16.98
CA ASP A 8 4.74 -10.14 18.13
C ASP A 8 3.87 -9.28 19.06
N ASN A 9 3.62 -8.01 18.71
CA ASN A 9 2.96 -6.99 19.55
C ASN A 9 3.65 -6.73 20.89
N MET A 10 4.93 -7.05 21.02
CA MET A 10 5.72 -6.71 22.20
C MET A 10 6.36 -5.33 22.04
N ASP A 11 6.46 -4.59 23.16
CA ASP A 11 7.13 -3.29 23.20
C ASP A 11 8.62 -3.46 22.87
N ARG A 12 9.09 -2.82 21.80
CA ARG A 12 10.49 -2.82 21.35
C ARG A 12 11.26 -1.58 21.80
N ASP A 13 10.60 -0.42 21.79
CA ASP A 13 11.19 0.86 22.20
C ASP A 13 10.10 1.84 22.62
N TYR A 14 10.47 2.87 23.36
CA TYR A 14 9.57 3.96 23.71
C TYR A 14 10.31 5.28 23.93
N ALA A 15 9.59 6.39 23.73
CA ALA A 15 10.09 7.72 24.03
C ALA A 15 9.00 8.58 24.68
N VAL A 16 9.38 9.29 25.74
CA VAL A 16 8.49 10.23 26.43
C VAL A 16 8.89 11.65 26.05
N PHE A 17 7.93 12.38 25.49
CA PHE A 17 8.08 13.78 25.12
C PHE A 17 7.31 14.64 26.11
N LYS A 18 7.95 15.69 26.62
CA LYS A 18 7.37 16.69 27.53
C LYS A 18 7.31 18.04 26.83
N ILE A 19 6.67 19.01 27.47
CA ILE A 19 6.65 20.41 27.04
C ILE A 19 8.08 20.96 26.80
N PRO A 20 8.25 21.94 25.89
CA PRO A 20 7.21 22.65 25.14
C PRO A 20 6.65 21.85 23.94
N PHE A 21 5.33 21.88 23.72
CA PHE A 21 4.66 21.10 22.66
C PHE A 21 5.01 21.53 21.23
N ILE A 22 5.51 22.76 21.05
CA ILE A 22 5.82 23.34 19.74
C ILE A 22 6.78 22.49 18.88
N ASN A 23 7.69 21.72 19.51
CA ASN A 23 8.61 20.84 18.80
C ASN A 23 8.37 19.34 19.04
N VAL A 24 7.31 18.98 19.79
CA VAL A 24 7.02 17.58 20.11
C VAL A 24 6.58 16.82 18.87
N VAL A 25 5.81 17.46 17.98
CA VAL A 25 5.34 16.86 16.73
C VAL A 25 6.51 16.41 15.86
N ASP A 26 7.48 17.29 15.62
CA ASP A 26 8.67 16.97 14.82
C ASP A 26 9.50 15.86 15.46
N LYS A 27 9.67 15.91 16.80
CA LYS A 27 10.41 14.89 17.54
C LYS A 27 9.75 13.52 17.50
N VAL A 28 8.42 13.47 17.57
CA VAL A 28 7.66 12.21 17.44
C VAL A 28 7.76 11.70 16.00
N PHE A 29 7.57 12.56 15.01
CA PHE A 29 7.68 12.17 13.59
C PHE A 29 9.06 11.60 13.27
N ALA A 30 10.14 12.20 13.80
CA ALA A 30 11.50 11.70 13.63
C ALA A 30 11.76 10.31 14.27
N LYS A 31 10.90 9.84 15.18
CA LYS A 31 10.97 8.49 15.74
C LYS A 31 10.22 7.46 14.90
N VAL A 32 9.17 7.88 14.19
CA VAL A 32 8.33 6.97 13.42
C VAL A 32 9.08 6.43 12.22
N ARG A 33 9.07 5.11 12.02
CA ARG A 33 9.67 4.50 10.83
C ARG A 33 8.75 4.71 9.62
N ASN A 34 8.98 5.79 8.89
CA ASN A 34 8.25 6.10 7.66
C ASN A 34 9.04 5.61 6.43
N LEU A 35 8.80 4.37 6.00
CA LEU A 35 9.51 3.78 4.87
C LEU A 35 8.84 4.13 3.54
N THR A 36 9.56 3.93 2.44
CA THR A 36 8.95 3.95 1.09
C THR A 36 8.17 2.66 0.87
N TYR A 37 6.86 2.80 0.75
CA TYR A 37 5.95 1.74 0.34
C TYR A 37 5.90 1.64 -1.19
N ARG A 38 6.03 0.41 -1.70
CA ARG A 38 6.00 0.10 -3.13
C ARG A 38 4.83 -0.81 -3.43
N TYR A 39 4.02 -0.44 -4.42
CA TYR A 39 2.87 -1.25 -4.82
C TYR A 39 2.68 -1.22 -6.34
N MET A 40 1.93 -2.20 -6.84
CA MET A 40 1.52 -2.28 -8.24
C MET A 40 0.05 -1.89 -8.32
N PRO A 41 -0.27 -0.69 -8.83
CA PRO A 41 -1.65 -0.18 -8.86
C PRO A 41 -2.57 -1.01 -9.76
N ASN A 42 -1.98 -1.66 -10.76
CA ASN A 42 -2.63 -2.61 -11.64
C ASN A 42 -1.60 -3.64 -12.10
N GLN A 43 -2.05 -4.81 -12.49
CA GLN A 43 -1.18 -5.90 -12.94
C GLN A 43 -0.83 -5.78 -14.44
N MET A 44 -1.19 -4.67 -15.11
CA MET A 44 -0.87 -4.37 -16.52
C MET A 44 0.40 -3.52 -16.70
N THR A 45 0.89 -2.89 -15.62
CA THR A 45 2.12 -2.08 -15.65
C THR A 45 3.28 -2.86 -15.04
N LEU A 46 4.46 -2.77 -15.67
CA LEU A 46 5.70 -3.36 -15.14
C LEU A 46 6.39 -2.46 -14.11
N PHE A 47 5.82 -1.29 -13.83
CA PHE A 47 6.42 -0.26 -12.99
C PHE A 47 5.70 -0.18 -11.65
N THR A 48 6.47 -0.32 -10.57
CA THR A 48 5.96 -0.10 -9.21
C THR A 48 5.75 1.38 -8.95
N MET A 49 4.63 1.73 -8.35
CA MET A 49 4.45 3.05 -7.75
C MET A 49 5.10 3.08 -6.37
N GLU A 50 5.67 4.23 -6.03
CA GLU A 50 6.29 4.47 -4.72
C GLU A 50 5.54 5.58 -3.99
N THR A 51 5.31 5.41 -2.69
CA THR A 51 4.77 6.43 -1.79
C THR A 51 5.35 6.25 -0.40
N GLU A 52 5.38 7.31 0.42
CA GLU A 52 5.66 7.17 1.84
C GLU A 52 4.50 6.48 2.57
N GLN A 53 4.80 5.63 3.54
CA GLN A 53 3.80 4.94 4.38
C GLN A 53 2.88 5.94 5.09
N TYR A 54 3.45 7.00 5.66
CA TYR A 54 2.71 8.02 6.40
C TYR A 54 2.98 9.38 5.79
N ASP A 55 1.91 10.12 5.50
CA ASP A 55 2.04 11.50 5.03
C ASP A 55 2.48 12.42 6.18
N SER A 56 3.48 13.28 5.93
CA SER A 56 4.03 14.17 6.96
C SER A 56 3.01 15.19 7.47
N TRP A 57 2.13 15.70 6.61
CA TRP A 57 1.07 16.62 6.99
C TRP A 57 0.01 15.88 7.82
N LEU A 58 -0.40 14.68 7.40
CA LEU A 58 -1.35 13.83 8.15
C LEU A 58 -0.87 13.56 9.58
N MET A 59 0.41 13.22 9.74
CA MET A 59 1.03 12.98 11.03
C MET A 59 1.02 14.22 11.92
N ARG A 60 1.38 15.38 11.36
CA ARG A 60 1.35 16.67 12.08
C ARG A 60 -0.05 17.01 12.53
N GLU A 61 -1.02 16.88 11.62
CA GLU A 61 -2.43 17.18 11.87
C GLU A 61 -2.99 16.32 13.00
N LEU A 62 -2.79 15.00 12.97
CA LEU A 62 -3.30 14.10 14.01
C LEU A 62 -2.67 14.36 15.38
N LEU A 63 -1.36 14.63 15.42
CA LEU A 63 -0.67 14.95 16.67
C LEU A 63 -1.11 16.29 17.24
N ASN A 64 -1.24 17.32 16.40
CA ASN A 64 -1.74 18.63 16.84
C ASN A 64 -3.19 18.55 17.28
N ASN A 65 -4.04 17.78 16.60
CA ASN A 65 -5.41 17.52 17.04
C ASN A 65 -5.44 16.77 18.37
N CYS A 66 -4.53 15.82 18.60
CA CYS A 66 -4.41 15.20 19.93
C CYS A 66 -4.13 16.27 20.98
N ILE A 67 -3.10 17.10 20.79
CA ILE A 67 -2.70 18.16 21.74
C ILE A 67 -3.84 19.17 21.99
N ALA A 68 -4.50 19.64 20.92
CA ALA A 68 -5.56 20.64 21.03
C ALA A 68 -6.82 20.09 21.75
N HIS A 69 -7.13 18.80 21.58
CA HIS A 69 -8.36 18.18 22.08
C HIS A 69 -8.19 17.21 23.25
N THR A 70 -6.98 16.99 23.77
CA THR A 70 -6.78 16.18 24.99
C THR A 70 -7.58 16.78 26.17
N ASN A 71 -8.28 15.93 26.92
CA ASN A 71 -8.78 16.31 28.24
C ASN A 71 -7.65 16.21 29.29
N TYR A 72 -6.95 17.32 29.49
CA TYR A 72 -5.84 17.41 30.44
C TYR A 72 -6.24 17.19 31.91
N GLN A 73 -7.53 17.30 32.26
CA GLN A 73 -8.01 17.06 33.64
C GLN A 73 -7.95 15.58 34.03
N LEU A 74 -7.96 14.66 33.07
CA LEU A 74 -7.89 13.22 33.32
C LEU A 74 -6.49 12.74 33.73
N GLY A 75 -5.46 13.58 33.60
CA GLY A 75 -4.06 13.20 33.87
C GLY A 75 -3.50 12.14 32.90
N GLY A 76 -4.24 11.78 31.86
CA GLY A 76 -3.85 10.81 30.84
C GLY A 76 -2.76 11.35 29.91
N ARG A 77 -2.09 10.44 29.19
CA ARG A 77 -1.08 10.77 28.18
C ARG A 77 -1.63 10.53 26.78
N ILE A 78 -1.20 11.35 25.83
CA ILE A 78 -1.32 11.03 24.41
C ILE A 78 -0.33 9.89 24.09
N TYR A 79 -0.81 8.79 23.53
CA TYR A 79 0.03 7.70 23.05
C TYR A 79 0.05 7.65 21.53
N VAL A 80 1.23 7.38 20.98
CA VAL A 80 1.47 7.14 19.56
C VAL A 80 2.12 5.76 19.48
N ASN A 81 1.30 4.76 19.19
CA ASN A 81 1.74 3.37 19.12
C ASN A 81 2.01 3.03 17.66
N GLU A 82 3.26 2.74 17.36
CA GLU A 82 3.70 2.32 16.04
C GLU A 82 3.74 0.79 15.96
N PHE A 83 2.94 0.24 15.04
CA PHE A 83 2.97 -1.16 14.66
C PHE A 83 3.66 -1.31 13.31
N GLU A 84 3.79 -2.55 12.83
CA GLU A 84 4.43 -2.84 11.54
C GLU A 84 3.70 -2.22 10.33
N ASP A 85 2.38 -2.10 10.42
CA ASP A 85 1.52 -1.67 9.31
C ASP A 85 0.68 -0.42 9.57
N ARG A 86 0.65 0.05 10.81
CA ARG A 86 -0.25 1.13 11.23
C ARG A 86 0.31 1.92 12.40
N LEU A 87 -0.17 3.15 12.53
CA LEU A 87 0.01 3.99 13.70
C LEU A 87 -1.32 4.12 14.41
N LYS A 88 -1.32 3.93 15.73
CA LYS A 88 -2.49 4.13 16.58
C LYS A 88 -2.23 5.29 17.53
N PHE A 89 -2.99 6.36 17.37
CA PHE A 89 -3.05 7.49 18.26
C PHE A 89 -4.11 7.24 19.31
N THR A 90 -3.78 7.41 20.59
CA THR A 90 -4.72 7.30 21.69
C THR A 90 -4.71 8.61 22.47
N ASN A 91 -5.84 9.28 22.55
CA ASN A 91 -6.01 10.58 23.17
C ASN A 91 -7.05 10.53 24.29
N PRO A 92 -6.73 10.96 25.53
CA PRO A 92 -7.71 11.07 26.62
C PRO A 92 -8.78 12.13 26.33
N GLY A 93 -10.03 11.80 26.61
CA GLY A 93 -11.20 12.68 26.42
C GLY A 93 -12.25 12.08 25.48
N ASP A 94 -13.40 12.76 25.38
CA ASP A 94 -14.49 12.41 24.48
C ASP A 94 -14.29 12.99 23.06
N PHE A 95 -15.00 12.44 22.08
CA PHE A 95 -14.97 12.94 20.71
C PHE A 95 -16.05 14.01 20.54
N ILE A 96 -15.65 15.28 20.43
CA ILE A 96 -16.56 16.45 20.35
C ILE A 96 -17.59 16.31 19.20
N PRO A 97 -17.22 15.83 18.00
CA PRO A 97 -18.18 15.60 16.92
C PRO A 97 -19.19 14.47 17.17
N GLN A 98 -19.01 13.69 18.25
CA GLN A 98 -19.75 12.47 18.62
C GLN A 98 -19.56 11.29 17.67
N LYS A 99 -19.77 11.51 16.36
CA LYS A 99 -19.65 10.52 15.30
C LYS A 99 -18.71 11.01 14.20
N ILE A 100 -18.02 10.07 13.55
CA ILE A 100 -17.07 10.40 12.48
C ILE A 100 -17.79 10.89 11.22
N GLU A 101 -18.96 10.34 10.94
CA GLU A 101 -19.80 10.66 9.79
C GLU A 101 -20.15 12.16 9.77
N ASN A 102 -20.40 12.75 10.95
CA ASN A 102 -20.69 14.18 11.08
C ASN A 102 -19.57 15.06 10.51
N VAL A 103 -18.30 14.66 10.67
CA VAL A 103 -17.14 15.44 10.21
C VAL A 103 -16.86 15.25 8.71
N LEU A 104 -17.43 14.20 8.11
CA LEU A 104 -17.30 13.96 6.67
C LEU A 104 -18.27 14.83 5.86
N GLU A 105 -19.28 15.44 6.49
CA GLU A 105 -20.19 16.38 5.85
C GLU A 105 -19.50 17.70 5.50
N ALA A 106 -19.77 18.23 4.30
CA ALA A 106 -19.11 19.45 3.81
C ALA A 106 -19.45 20.70 4.63
N SER A 107 -20.60 20.72 5.31
CA SER A 107 -21.09 21.81 6.15
C SER A 107 -20.66 21.71 7.61
N TYR A 108 -19.87 20.70 7.99
CA TYR A 108 -19.50 20.51 9.38
C TYR A 108 -18.67 21.68 9.92
N SER A 109 -19.12 22.24 11.04
CA SER A 109 -18.41 23.26 11.81
C SER A 109 -18.31 22.80 13.27
N PRO A 110 -17.12 22.74 13.89
CA PRO A 110 -16.93 22.37 15.27
C PRO A 110 -17.60 23.42 16.15
N PRO A 111 -18.32 22.98 17.18
CA PRO A 111 -19.00 23.92 18.05
C PRO A 111 -18.02 24.68 18.97
N PHE A 112 -16.89 24.07 19.35
CA PHE A 112 -15.88 24.69 20.24
C PHE A 112 -14.59 23.84 20.36
N TYR A 113 -13.51 24.45 20.88
CA TYR A 113 -12.33 23.75 21.39
C TYR A 113 -12.43 23.57 22.92
N ARG A 114 -11.90 22.46 23.46
CA ARG A 114 -11.92 22.20 24.92
C ARG A 114 -11.14 23.26 25.70
N ASN A 115 -10.00 23.66 25.15
CA ASN A 115 -9.16 24.70 25.73
C ASN A 115 -8.97 25.77 24.66
N GLN A 116 -9.80 26.81 24.74
CA GLN A 116 -9.82 27.90 23.78
C GLN A 116 -8.47 28.63 23.74
N LEU A 117 -7.87 28.93 24.90
CA LEU A 117 -6.57 29.60 25.00
C LEU A 117 -5.46 28.79 24.33
N LEU A 118 -5.45 27.46 24.53
CA LEU A 118 -4.47 26.57 23.89
C LEU A 118 -4.68 26.53 22.38
N ALA A 119 -5.92 26.36 21.91
CA ALA A 119 -6.24 26.31 20.49
C ALA A 119 -5.86 27.62 19.78
N GLU A 120 -6.22 28.77 20.36
CA GLU A 120 -5.84 30.09 19.84
C GLU A 120 -4.32 30.29 19.83
N SER A 121 -3.62 29.83 20.88
CA SER A 121 -2.16 29.86 20.90
C SER A 121 -1.57 29.00 19.79
N MET A 122 -2.05 27.76 19.63
CA MET A 122 -1.60 26.84 18.58
C MET A 122 -1.88 27.39 17.19
N ALA A 123 -3.02 28.05 16.97
CA ALA A 123 -3.34 28.74 15.73
C ALA A 123 -2.39 29.93 15.46
N ALA A 124 -2.09 30.73 16.48
CA ALA A 124 -1.15 31.85 16.39
C ALA A 124 0.29 31.39 16.05
N PHE A 125 0.67 30.16 16.46
CA PHE A 125 1.93 29.52 16.08
C PHE A 125 1.84 28.68 14.79
N HIS A 126 0.73 28.75 14.05
CA HIS A 126 0.49 27.99 12.82
C HIS A 126 0.64 26.46 12.99
N MET A 127 0.33 25.94 14.18
CA MET A 127 0.35 24.51 14.47
C MET A 127 -0.94 23.82 14.01
N ILE A 128 -2.07 24.51 14.08
CA ILE A 128 -3.38 24.01 13.61
C ILE A 128 -3.99 25.01 12.64
N ASP A 129 -4.81 24.48 11.73
CA ASP A 129 -5.74 25.28 10.94
C ASP A 129 -7.07 25.36 11.70
N THR A 130 -7.63 26.56 11.81
CA THR A 130 -8.96 26.77 12.40
C THR A 130 -10.08 26.38 11.42
N ALA A 131 -9.78 26.30 10.12
CA ALA A 131 -10.71 25.79 9.13
C ALA A 131 -10.85 24.27 9.31
N THR A 132 -12.07 23.80 9.52
CA THR A 132 -12.40 22.45 9.99
C THR A 132 -12.29 21.37 8.92
N LEU A 133 -11.12 21.29 8.30
CA LEU A 133 -10.85 20.41 7.17
C LEU A 133 -9.84 19.33 7.53
N GLY A 134 -9.30 19.34 8.76
CA GLY A 134 -8.27 18.42 9.24
C GLY A 134 -8.58 16.94 9.00
N ILE A 135 -9.70 16.47 9.56
CA ILE A 135 -10.15 15.08 9.44
C ILE A 135 -10.48 14.76 7.97
N ARG A 136 -11.25 15.60 7.27
CA ARG A 136 -11.59 15.35 5.87
C ARG A 136 -10.35 15.26 4.97
N ARG A 137 -9.35 16.11 5.21
CA ARG A 137 -8.08 16.09 4.50
C ARG A 137 -7.29 14.82 4.82
N ALA A 138 -7.32 14.33 6.05
CA ALA A 138 -6.73 13.04 6.41
C ALA A 138 -7.33 11.88 5.58
N TYR A 139 -8.66 11.84 5.44
CA TYR A 139 -9.33 10.85 4.60
C TYR A 139 -8.95 11.01 3.12
N ASN A 140 -8.90 12.23 2.60
CA ASN A 140 -8.49 12.49 1.21
C ASN A 140 -7.04 12.07 0.94
N ILE A 141 -6.12 12.25 1.89
CA ILE A 141 -4.73 11.80 1.76
C ILE A 141 -4.67 10.27 1.66
N GLN A 142 -5.40 9.55 2.53
CA GLN A 142 -5.45 8.08 2.45
C GLN A 142 -6.10 7.61 1.16
N LYS A 143 -7.18 8.26 0.71
CA LYS A 143 -7.82 8.01 -0.59
C LYS A 143 -6.82 8.15 -1.74
N ALA A 144 -6.07 9.26 -1.78
CA ALA A 144 -5.11 9.54 -2.85
C ALA A 144 -3.94 8.54 -2.89
N LYS A 145 -3.59 7.96 -1.73
CA LYS A 145 -2.59 6.89 -1.60
C LYS A 145 -3.17 5.48 -1.82
N TYR A 146 -4.48 5.36 -2.04
CA TYR A 146 -5.22 4.08 -2.10
C TYR A 146 -5.08 3.23 -0.83
N PHE A 147 -4.79 3.88 0.30
CA PHE A 147 -4.66 3.23 1.59
C PHE A 147 -6.02 3.15 2.29
N PRO A 148 -6.16 2.21 3.26
CA PRO A 148 -7.34 2.15 4.08
C PRO A 148 -7.59 3.49 4.79
N MET A 149 -8.88 3.82 4.92
CA MET A 149 -9.28 5.06 5.58
C MET A 149 -8.92 5.03 7.06
N PRO A 150 -8.74 6.21 7.70
CA PRO A 150 -8.52 6.30 9.13
C PRO A 150 -9.67 5.64 9.92
N ASP A 151 -9.34 4.86 10.95
CA ASP A 151 -10.34 4.32 11.87
C ASP A 151 -10.40 5.13 13.15
N TYR A 152 -11.60 5.63 13.47
CA TYR A 152 -11.89 6.33 14.72
C TYR A 152 -12.65 5.41 15.66
N ASN A 153 -12.07 5.10 16.82
CA ASN A 153 -12.74 4.40 17.90
C ASN A 153 -13.02 5.39 19.04
N VAL A 154 -14.30 5.64 19.27
CA VAL A 154 -14.82 6.60 20.27
C VAL A 154 -15.71 5.92 21.30
N SER A 155 -15.80 4.60 21.29
CA SER A 155 -16.77 3.80 22.04
C SER A 155 -16.62 3.90 23.56
N SER A 156 -15.43 4.25 24.04
CA SER A 156 -15.17 4.36 25.49
C SER A 156 -15.74 5.64 26.11
N GLY A 157 -16.10 6.65 25.29
CA GLY A 157 -16.57 7.96 25.73
C GLY A 157 -15.53 8.81 26.49
N THR A 158 -14.40 8.24 26.90
CA THR A 158 -13.35 8.93 27.70
C THR A 158 -11.97 8.82 27.08
N GLN A 159 -11.88 8.14 25.93
CA GLN A 159 -10.69 7.96 25.14
C GLN A 159 -11.07 7.88 23.66
N VAL A 160 -10.40 8.69 22.85
CA VAL A 160 -10.47 8.66 21.39
C VAL A 160 -9.25 7.96 20.84
N GLU A 161 -9.46 7.00 19.96
CA GLU A 161 -8.37 6.34 19.24
C GLU A 161 -8.50 6.57 17.74
N VAL A 162 -7.38 6.88 17.08
CA VAL A 162 -7.30 7.03 15.63
C VAL A 162 -6.24 6.09 15.10
N THR A 163 -6.58 5.25 14.13
CA THR A 163 -5.65 4.33 13.48
C THR A 163 -5.42 4.75 12.03
N ILE A 164 -4.15 4.91 11.65
CA ILE A 164 -3.72 5.22 10.28
C ILE A 164 -2.90 4.07 9.74
N TYR A 165 -3.25 3.62 8.54
CA TYR A 165 -2.60 2.52 7.85
C TYR A 165 -1.51 3.03 6.92
N GLY A 166 -0.34 2.39 6.98
CA GLY A 166 0.83 2.71 6.14
C GLY A 166 1.02 1.76 4.96
N LYS A 167 0.03 0.90 4.67
CA LYS A 167 0.02 -0.06 3.55
C LYS A 167 -1.41 -0.42 3.17
N THR A 168 -1.60 -1.05 2.01
CA THR A 168 -2.90 -1.60 1.61
C THR A 168 -3.30 -2.79 2.50
N LEU A 169 -4.61 -2.93 2.76
CA LEU A 169 -5.18 -4.12 3.44
C LEU A 169 -5.76 -5.12 2.44
N ASN A 170 -6.33 -4.62 1.35
CA ASN A 170 -6.99 -5.41 0.32
C ASN A 170 -6.64 -4.84 -1.05
N ASP A 171 -6.05 -5.66 -1.91
CA ASP A 171 -5.65 -5.24 -3.25
C ASP A 171 -6.86 -4.89 -4.12
N SER A 172 -8.01 -5.55 -3.93
CA SER A 172 -9.24 -5.21 -4.65
C SER A 172 -9.74 -3.81 -4.32
N TYR A 173 -9.59 -3.36 -3.07
CA TYR A 173 -9.91 -1.98 -2.68
C TYR A 173 -9.02 -0.99 -3.41
N MET A 174 -7.70 -1.23 -3.39
CA MET A 174 -6.73 -0.38 -4.06
C MET A 174 -6.99 -0.30 -5.57
N HIS A 175 -7.27 -1.42 -6.23
CA HIS A 175 -7.60 -1.46 -7.66
C HIS A 175 -8.88 -0.68 -7.99
N ILE A 176 -9.94 -0.84 -7.18
CA ILE A 176 -11.18 -0.09 -7.37
C ILE A 176 -10.91 1.42 -7.30
N LEU A 177 -10.12 1.89 -6.33
CA LEU A 177 -9.81 3.31 -6.21
C LEU A 177 -8.88 3.82 -7.32
N TYR A 178 -8.00 2.97 -7.82
CA TYR A 178 -7.12 3.33 -8.93
C TYR A 178 -7.91 3.47 -10.24
N ASP A 179 -8.84 2.55 -10.51
CA ASP A 179 -9.65 2.54 -11.73
C ASP A 179 -10.76 3.61 -11.70
N HIS A 180 -11.27 3.94 -10.51
CA HIS A 180 -12.35 4.91 -10.30
C HIS A 180 -11.90 6.08 -9.41
N GLN A 181 -11.01 6.93 -9.93
CA GLN A 181 -10.46 8.07 -9.18
C GLN A 181 -11.53 9.15 -8.84
N ASP A 182 -12.63 9.16 -9.58
CA ASP A 182 -13.76 10.09 -9.47
C ASP A 182 -14.73 9.75 -8.33
N LEU A 183 -14.59 8.59 -7.67
CA LEU A 183 -15.46 8.21 -6.54
C LEU A 183 -15.47 9.27 -5.44
N ASP A 184 -16.64 9.61 -4.93
CA ASP A 184 -16.73 10.55 -3.80
C ASP A 184 -16.22 9.93 -2.48
N LEU A 185 -15.96 10.79 -1.50
CA LEU A 185 -15.38 10.36 -0.22
C LEU A 185 -16.29 9.40 0.54
N GLN A 186 -17.61 9.58 0.43
CA GLN A 186 -18.59 8.74 1.11
C GLN A 186 -18.61 7.32 0.53
N THR A 187 -18.55 7.19 -0.79
CA THR A 187 -18.50 5.89 -1.47
C THR A 187 -17.22 5.15 -1.10
N VAL A 188 -16.07 5.83 -1.10
CA VAL A 188 -14.81 5.22 -0.67
C VAL A 188 -14.85 4.79 0.80
N PHE A 189 -15.45 5.60 1.68
CA PHE A 189 -15.64 5.23 3.07
C PHE A 189 -16.46 3.95 3.24
N LEU A 190 -17.53 3.77 2.46
CA LEU A 190 -18.33 2.55 2.48
C LEU A 190 -17.55 1.33 1.97
N LEU A 191 -16.75 1.49 0.91
CA LEU A 191 -15.86 0.42 0.41
C LEU A 191 -14.83 0.01 1.46
N ASP A 192 -14.27 0.97 2.19
CA ASP A 192 -13.34 0.72 3.29
C ASP A 192 -14.01 -0.01 4.46
N ARG A 193 -15.26 0.30 4.80
CA ARG A 193 -16.02 -0.48 5.79
C ARG A 193 -16.17 -1.93 5.37
N ILE A 194 -16.46 -2.19 4.09
CA ILE A 194 -16.59 -3.54 3.55
C ILE A 194 -15.25 -4.27 3.58
N GLN A 195 -14.14 -3.62 3.21
CA GLN A 195 -12.80 -4.24 3.26
C GLN A 195 -12.42 -4.69 4.68
N LYS A 196 -12.87 -3.93 5.69
CA LYS A 196 -12.63 -4.21 7.11
C LYS A 196 -13.66 -5.16 7.74
N GLY A 197 -14.63 -5.64 6.96
CA GLY A 197 -15.69 -6.53 7.45
C GLY A 197 -16.70 -5.86 8.38
N LEU A 198 -16.83 -4.53 8.32
CA LEU A 198 -17.79 -3.77 9.10
C LEU A 198 -19.17 -3.80 8.44
N SER A 199 -20.22 -3.73 9.25
CA SER A 199 -21.59 -3.66 8.73
C SER A 199 -21.84 -2.35 7.97
N VAL A 200 -22.64 -2.46 6.92
CA VAL A 200 -23.09 -1.36 6.07
C VAL A 200 -24.60 -1.50 5.86
N GLU A 201 -25.31 -0.38 5.81
CA GLU A 201 -26.75 -0.35 5.63
C GLU A 201 -27.16 -0.91 4.26
N LYS A 202 -28.36 -1.50 4.19
CA LYS A 202 -28.84 -2.16 2.97
C LYS A 202 -28.92 -1.17 1.79
N GLU A 203 -29.38 0.05 2.04
CA GLU A 203 -29.50 1.10 1.01
C GLU A 203 -28.15 1.46 0.39
N ASP A 204 -27.12 1.60 1.22
CA ASP A 204 -25.74 1.88 0.79
C ASP A 204 -25.16 0.71 -0.02
N VAL A 205 -25.44 -0.53 0.40
CA VAL A 205 -25.02 -1.73 -0.33
C VAL A 205 -25.68 -1.81 -1.71
N ASP A 206 -26.98 -1.52 -1.79
CA ASP A 206 -27.70 -1.53 -3.06
C ASP A 206 -27.19 -0.43 -4.01
N ARG A 207 -26.80 0.75 -3.47
CA ARG A 207 -26.10 1.79 -4.23
C ARG A 207 -24.76 1.31 -4.77
N LEU A 208 -23.91 0.70 -3.92
CA LEU A 208 -22.61 0.17 -4.34
C LEU A 208 -22.74 -0.95 -5.39
N ARG A 209 -23.78 -1.80 -5.28
CA ARG A 209 -24.07 -2.84 -6.28
C ARG A 209 -24.48 -2.27 -7.63
N SER A 210 -25.28 -1.20 -7.64
CA SER A 210 -25.67 -0.54 -8.89
C SER A 210 -24.46 0.02 -9.67
N GLN A 211 -23.42 0.44 -8.94
CA GLN A 211 -22.15 0.90 -9.49
C GLN A 211 -21.17 -0.26 -9.79
N LYS A 212 -21.58 -1.52 -9.54
CA LYS A 212 -20.75 -2.71 -9.70
C LYS A 212 -19.43 -2.66 -8.94
N LEU A 213 -19.41 -2.05 -7.75
CA LEU A 213 -18.22 -1.95 -6.89
C LEU A 213 -18.15 -3.06 -5.83
N VAL A 214 -19.26 -3.74 -5.57
CA VAL A 214 -19.38 -4.82 -4.58
C VAL A 214 -20.23 -5.96 -5.12
N GLU A 215 -19.89 -7.18 -4.72
CA GLU A 215 -20.57 -8.43 -5.08
C GLU A 215 -20.89 -9.24 -3.81
N GLY A 216 -21.75 -10.26 -3.92
CA GLY A 216 -22.10 -11.15 -2.81
C GLY A 216 -23.40 -10.81 -2.07
N ARG A 217 -23.73 -11.63 -1.06
CA ARG A 217 -24.93 -11.50 -0.20
C ARG A 217 -24.65 -10.47 0.90
N LEU A 218 -25.69 -9.87 1.49
CA LEU A 218 -25.52 -8.88 2.56
C LEU A 218 -24.67 -9.39 3.75
N THR A 219 -24.76 -10.69 4.04
CA THR A 219 -24.01 -11.38 5.09
C THR A 219 -22.57 -11.74 4.70
N SER A 220 -22.23 -11.65 3.41
CA SER A 220 -20.95 -12.03 2.83
C SER A 220 -20.67 -11.15 1.61
N LEU A 221 -20.52 -9.85 1.87
CA LEU A 221 -20.17 -8.84 0.88
C LEU A 221 -18.67 -8.88 0.62
N TYR A 222 -18.30 -8.76 -0.63
CA TYR A 222 -16.91 -8.61 -1.05
C TYR A 222 -16.80 -7.51 -2.10
N LEU A 223 -15.65 -6.85 -2.14
CA LEU A 223 -15.34 -5.86 -3.15
C LEU A 223 -15.33 -6.54 -4.52
N SER A 224 -16.02 -5.96 -5.49
CA SER A 224 -16.14 -6.56 -6.81
C SER A 224 -14.76 -6.58 -7.46
N ALA A 225 -14.32 -7.76 -7.83
CA ALA A 225 -13.08 -8.00 -8.54
C ALA A 225 -13.15 -7.53 -10.01
N SER A 226 -13.76 -6.37 -10.31
CA SER A 226 -13.86 -5.84 -11.68
C SER A 226 -12.49 -5.74 -12.37
N ALA A 227 -11.41 -5.57 -11.59
CA ALA A 227 -10.02 -5.67 -12.05
C ALA A 227 -9.29 -6.99 -11.68
N ALA A 228 -9.79 -7.75 -10.70
CA ALA A 228 -9.16 -8.98 -10.21
C ALA A 228 -9.75 -10.28 -10.81
N LYS A 229 -10.88 -10.21 -11.54
CA LYS A 229 -11.51 -11.36 -12.22
C LYS A 229 -10.66 -11.97 -13.32
N SER A 230 -9.49 -11.41 -13.64
CA SER A 230 -8.54 -12.04 -14.55
C SER A 230 -7.52 -12.93 -13.85
N ILE A 231 -7.26 -12.82 -12.53
CA ILE A 231 -6.09 -13.45 -11.89
C ILE A 231 -6.36 -13.97 -10.46
N ASP A 232 -7.46 -14.68 -10.21
CA ASP A 232 -7.41 -15.77 -9.20
C ASP A 232 -7.32 -17.13 -9.90
N GLU A 233 -7.90 -17.21 -11.11
CA GLU A 233 -7.54 -18.22 -12.11
C GLU A 233 -6.08 -18.09 -12.58
N SER A 234 -5.48 -16.90 -12.45
CA SER A 234 -4.16 -16.61 -13.03
C SER A 234 -2.96 -16.59 -12.13
N THR A 235 -3.10 -16.72 -10.81
CA THR A 235 -1.95 -17.05 -9.94
C THR A 235 -1.58 -18.52 -10.12
N ALA A 236 -2.58 -19.38 -10.38
CA ALA A 236 -2.38 -20.72 -10.91
C ALA A 236 -1.92 -20.68 -12.39
N TYR A 237 -2.48 -19.79 -13.22
CA TYR A 237 -2.09 -19.67 -14.63
C TYR A 237 -0.70 -19.07 -14.85
N ILE A 238 -0.19 -18.12 -14.07
CA ILE A 238 1.13 -17.46 -14.26
C ILE A 238 2.25 -18.34 -13.71
N LYS A 239 2.01 -19.10 -12.63
CA LYS A 239 2.93 -20.17 -12.22
C LYS A 239 2.97 -21.32 -13.25
N ASN A 240 1.86 -21.60 -13.93
CA ASN A 240 1.78 -22.65 -14.95
C ASN A 240 2.12 -22.19 -16.38
N LYS A 241 1.98 -20.91 -16.69
CA LYS A 241 2.28 -20.27 -17.97
C LYS A 241 3.53 -19.45 -17.77
N GLY A 242 4.66 -20.12 -18.00
CA GLY A 242 5.98 -19.48 -17.97
C GLY A 242 5.99 -18.17 -18.73
N PHE A 243 6.95 -17.31 -18.37
CA PHE A 243 7.17 -16.03 -19.04
C PHE A 243 7.13 -16.20 -20.57
N ASP A 244 6.70 -15.15 -21.28
CA ASP A 244 6.68 -15.17 -22.73
C ASP A 244 8.08 -15.52 -23.27
N ASP A 245 8.14 -16.27 -24.37
CA ASP A 245 9.40 -16.72 -24.98
C ASP A 245 10.33 -15.54 -25.27
N LYS A 246 9.77 -14.34 -25.48
CA LYS A 246 10.52 -13.08 -25.60
C LYS A 246 11.34 -12.73 -24.35
N TYR A 247 10.77 -12.87 -23.15
CA TYR A 247 11.47 -12.57 -21.89
C TYR A 247 12.70 -13.46 -21.70
N TYR A 248 12.55 -14.77 -21.95
CA TYR A 248 13.67 -15.70 -21.84
C TYR A 248 14.76 -15.41 -22.89
N LYS A 249 14.38 -15.00 -24.10
CA LYS A 249 15.31 -14.59 -25.15
C LYS A 249 16.10 -13.35 -24.77
N ASP A 250 15.44 -12.33 -24.22
CA ASP A 250 16.08 -11.09 -23.81
C ASP A 250 17.11 -11.34 -22.68
N LEU A 251 16.78 -12.23 -21.73
CA LEU A 251 17.69 -12.61 -20.65
C LEU A 251 18.97 -13.31 -21.15
N VAL A 252 18.83 -14.19 -22.16
CA VAL A 252 19.98 -14.84 -22.81
C VAL A 252 20.85 -13.82 -23.54
N VAL A 253 20.24 -12.86 -24.22
CA VAL A 253 20.96 -11.78 -24.91
C VAL A 253 21.70 -10.90 -23.93
N GLU A 254 21.08 -10.52 -22.81
CA GLU A 254 21.72 -9.70 -21.77
C GLU A 254 22.91 -10.41 -21.13
N TYR A 255 22.77 -11.71 -20.84
CA TYR A 255 23.88 -12.53 -20.35
C TYR A 255 25.05 -12.57 -21.34
N LEU A 256 24.77 -12.76 -22.64
CA LEU A 256 25.81 -12.76 -23.67
C LEU A 256 26.42 -11.37 -23.90
N LYS A 257 25.69 -10.28 -23.67
CA LYS A 257 26.25 -8.91 -23.71
C LYS A 257 27.25 -8.70 -22.58
N GLN A 258 26.95 -9.21 -21.38
CA GLN A 258 27.76 -9.01 -20.19
C GLN A 258 28.99 -9.91 -20.16
N TYR A 259 28.86 -11.18 -20.55
CA TYR A 259 29.92 -12.19 -20.42
C TYR A 259 30.56 -12.61 -21.75
N GLY A 260 30.03 -12.15 -22.89
CA GLY A 260 30.59 -12.32 -24.24
C GLY A 260 30.42 -13.71 -24.86
N LYS A 261 30.41 -14.78 -24.04
CA LYS A 261 30.23 -16.18 -24.48
C LYS A 261 29.56 -17.02 -23.40
N ALA A 262 28.71 -17.97 -23.79
CA ALA A 262 28.05 -18.88 -22.85
C ALA A 262 27.96 -20.30 -23.40
N LYS A 263 28.09 -21.32 -22.54
CA LYS A 263 27.71 -22.69 -22.89
C LYS A 263 26.22 -22.92 -22.65
N LYS A 264 25.68 -23.96 -23.28
CA LYS A 264 24.29 -24.39 -23.04
C LYS A 264 24.02 -24.65 -21.55
N LYS A 265 25.01 -25.17 -20.81
CA LYS A 265 24.91 -25.43 -19.37
C LYS A 265 24.71 -24.14 -18.56
N ASP A 266 25.46 -23.09 -18.88
CA ASP A 266 25.40 -21.81 -18.17
C ASP A 266 24.03 -21.12 -18.40
N ILE A 267 23.53 -21.20 -19.64
CA ILE A 267 22.19 -20.70 -20.00
C ILE A 267 21.08 -21.54 -19.34
N ARG A 268 21.28 -22.86 -19.21
CA ARG A 268 20.36 -23.72 -18.48
C ARG A 268 20.28 -23.27 -17.03
N GLU A 269 21.40 -23.14 -16.32
CA GLU A 269 21.43 -22.71 -14.92
C GLU A 269 20.77 -21.33 -14.72
N LEU A 270 21.01 -20.38 -15.64
CA LEU A 270 20.40 -19.05 -15.61
C LEU A 270 18.87 -19.07 -15.73
N LEU A 271 18.33 -19.99 -16.56
CA LEU A 271 16.89 -20.05 -16.86
C LEU A 271 16.12 -21.05 -15.99
N TRP A 272 16.79 -22.00 -15.35
CA TRP A 272 16.16 -23.14 -14.69
C TRP A 272 15.16 -22.74 -13.60
N ASP A 273 15.56 -21.82 -12.73
CA ASP A 273 14.76 -21.31 -11.62
C ASP A 273 13.71 -20.28 -12.05
N LYS A 274 13.72 -19.88 -13.33
CA LYS A 274 12.78 -18.92 -13.94
C LYS A 274 11.78 -19.58 -14.89
N LEU A 275 11.95 -20.87 -15.17
CA LEU A 275 11.01 -21.66 -15.97
C LEU A 275 9.87 -22.18 -15.09
N PRO A 276 8.64 -22.25 -15.60
CA PRO A 276 7.47 -22.64 -14.80
C PRO A 276 7.62 -24.04 -14.21
N ASP A 277 7.23 -24.21 -12.95
CA ASP A 277 7.32 -25.47 -12.21
C ASP A 277 6.36 -26.56 -12.71
N ALA A 278 5.41 -26.18 -13.57
CA ALA A 278 4.51 -27.09 -14.26
C ALA A 278 5.20 -27.97 -15.31
N LEU A 279 6.39 -27.57 -15.79
CA LEU A 279 7.14 -28.31 -16.80
C LEU A 279 8.02 -29.37 -16.14
N SER A 280 7.99 -30.59 -16.68
CA SER A 280 8.97 -31.61 -16.29
C SER A 280 10.38 -31.20 -16.71
N ASP A 281 11.40 -31.75 -16.06
CA ASP A 281 12.81 -31.47 -16.36
C ASP A 281 13.14 -31.65 -17.85
N ALA A 282 12.55 -32.66 -18.50
CA ALA A 282 12.69 -32.89 -19.94
C ALA A 282 12.05 -31.76 -20.77
N GLN A 283 10.88 -31.26 -20.37
CA GLN A 283 10.21 -30.15 -21.06
C GLN A 283 10.95 -28.83 -20.86
N LYS A 284 11.53 -28.58 -19.68
CA LYS A 284 12.41 -27.43 -19.41
C LYS A 284 13.64 -27.44 -20.32
N GLU A 285 14.28 -28.60 -20.50
CA GLU A 285 15.41 -28.79 -21.42
C GLU A 285 15.06 -28.52 -22.89
N HIS A 286 13.91 -29.02 -23.35
CA HIS A 286 13.43 -28.75 -24.69
C HIS A 286 13.13 -27.27 -24.90
N LYS A 287 12.56 -26.59 -23.90
CA LYS A 287 12.26 -25.15 -23.98
C LYS A 287 13.54 -24.31 -24.09
N VAL A 288 14.56 -24.60 -23.29
CA VAL A 288 15.88 -23.92 -23.42
C VAL A 288 16.50 -24.15 -24.81
N SER A 289 16.42 -25.38 -25.32
CA SER A 289 16.95 -25.71 -26.65
C SER A 289 16.21 -24.96 -27.77
N ASN A 290 14.88 -24.86 -27.67
CA ASN A 290 14.04 -24.15 -28.64
C ASN A 290 14.28 -22.64 -28.61
N LEU A 291 14.49 -22.04 -27.44
CA LEU A 291 14.82 -20.63 -27.30
C LEU A 291 16.14 -20.28 -28.00
N LEU A 292 17.17 -21.11 -27.81
CA LEU A 292 18.47 -20.93 -28.48
C LEU A 292 18.37 -21.12 -30.00
N ALA A 293 17.63 -22.14 -30.45
CA ALA A 293 17.38 -22.37 -31.87
C ALA A 293 16.62 -21.19 -32.51
N ALA A 294 15.64 -20.63 -31.80
CA ALA A 294 14.88 -19.47 -32.26
C ALA A 294 15.75 -18.21 -32.37
N LEU A 295 16.58 -17.93 -31.37
CA LEU A 295 17.52 -16.81 -31.39
C LEU A 295 18.56 -16.92 -32.51
N ARG A 296 19.01 -18.15 -32.79
CA ARG A 296 19.89 -18.44 -33.93
C ARG A 296 19.20 -18.20 -35.27
N LYS A 297 17.95 -18.67 -35.41
CA LYS A 297 17.14 -18.47 -36.61
C LYS A 297 16.86 -16.99 -36.89
N THR A 298 16.70 -16.18 -35.85
CA THR A 298 16.54 -14.72 -35.97
C THR A 298 17.87 -13.96 -36.07
N ASN A 299 19.01 -14.66 -36.26
CA ASN A 299 20.34 -14.08 -36.41
C ASN A 299 20.85 -13.24 -35.21
N VAL A 300 20.31 -13.45 -34.01
CA VAL A 300 20.71 -12.69 -32.80
C VAL A 300 21.95 -13.31 -32.16
N ILE A 301 22.03 -14.64 -32.14
CA ILE A 301 23.17 -15.40 -31.59
C ILE A 301 23.68 -16.38 -32.64
N ASP A 302 24.95 -16.76 -32.55
CA ASP A 302 25.50 -17.87 -33.32
C ASP A 302 26.47 -18.71 -32.47
N THR A 303 26.84 -19.86 -32.99
CA THR A 303 27.86 -20.73 -32.40
C THR A 303 29.23 -20.41 -32.95
N ASP A 304 30.23 -20.29 -32.09
CA ASP A 304 31.63 -20.00 -32.49
C ASP A 304 32.34 -21.16 -33.23
N SER A 305 31.75 -22.36 -33.25
CA SER A 305 32.32 -23.56 -33.85
C SER A 305 31.25 -24.50 -34.42
N ALA A 306 31.62 -25.26 -35.46
CA ALA A 306 30.76 -26.29 -36.06
C ALA A 306 30.55 -27.53 -35.15
N ASN A 307 31.39 -27.71 -34.12
CA ASN A 307 31.28 -28.82 -33.19
C ASN A 307 30.37 -28.46 -32.01
N GLN A 308 29.14 -28.98 -32.04
CA GLN A 308 28.08 -28.70 -31.06
C GLN A 308 28.44 -29.05 -29.59
N GLN A 309 29.39 -29.97 -29.37
CA GLN A 309 29.79 -30.35 -28.00
C GLN A 309 30.84 -29.40 -27.39
N ARG A 310 31.53 -28.61 -28.21
CA ARG A 310 32.58 -27.67 -27.78
C ARG A 310 32.26 -26.21 -28.10
N SER A 311 31.15 -25.95 -28.78
CA SER A 311 30.73 -24.62 -29.21
C SER A 311 30.20 -23.78 -28.06
N TYR A 312 30.58 -22.50 -28.06
CA TYR A 312 29.98 -21.46 -27.24
C TYR A 312 28.96 -20.68 -28.06
N TRP A 313 27.89 -20.25 -27.40
CA TRP A 313 26.97 -19.25 -27.94
C TRP A 313 27.57 -17.87 -27.77
N ILE A 314 27.58 -17.10 -28.85
CA ILE A 314 28.07 -15.72 -28.90
C ILE A 314 27.02 -14.83 -29.57
N LEU A 315 27.00 -13.55 -29.22
CA LEU A 315 26.20 -12.57 -29.96
C LEU A 315 26.77 -12.40 -31.35
N LYS A 316 25.89 -12.39 -32.35
CA LYS A 316 26.29 -12.06 -33.70
C LYS A 316 26.63 -10.57 -33.74
N LYS A 317 27.91 -10.22 -33.92
CA LYS A 317 28.30 -8.83 -34.14
C LYS A 317 27.62 -8.33 -35.41
N TRP A 318 26.92 -7.20 -35.32
CA TRP A 318 26.49 -6.47 -36.49
C TRP A 318 27.77 -6.08 -37.25
N LEU A 319 27.89 -6.53 -38.50
CA LEU A 319 28.79 -5.88 -39.44
C LEU A 319 28.19 -4.50 -39.65
N GLU A 320 28.90 -3.46 -39.21
CA GLU A 320 28.64 -2.08 -39.64
C GLU A 320 28.70 -1.96 -41.15
#